data_AF-A0A939UMF7-F1
#
_entry.id   AF-A0A939UMF7-F1
#
_cell.length_a   1.000
_cell.length_b   1.000
_cell.length_c   1.000
_cell.angle_alpha   90.00
_cell.angle_beta   90.00
_cell.angle_gamma   90.00
#
_symmetry.space_group_name_H-M   'P 1'
#
loop_
_entity.id
_entity.type
_entity.pdbx_description
1 polymer ?
#
loop_
_entity_poly.entity_id
_entity_poly.type
_entity_poly.pdbx_seq_one_letter_code
_entity_poly.pdbx_strand_id
1 'polypeptide(L)'
;MSYQKDFIANLKYYRSQKGYSQAKLAEACNCQPGTIGCIECGRQFPSFELLFKISDVLEINPADLFLRNASNSLFETRKIMQDEFVAYVENFVKEKF
;
A
#
# COMPACT_ATOMS: atom_id res chain seq x y z
N MET A 1 -14.80 -13.12 -2.96
CA MET A 1 -13.90 -11.98 -3.26
C MET A 1 -13.05 -12.35 -4.44
N SER A 2 -12.85 -11.46 -5.41
CA SER A 2 -11.91 -11.69 -6.51
C SER A 2 -10.73 -10.75 -6.29
N TYR A 3 -9.57 -11.31 -5.92
CA TYR A 3 -8.36 -10.54 -5.61
C TYR A 3 -8.00 -9.52 -6.71
N GLN A 4 -8.33 -9.83 -7.97
CA GLN A 4 -8.13 -8.93 -9.10
C GLN A 4 -9.01 -7.67 -9.01
N LYS A 5 -10.26 -7.80 -8.56
CA LYS A 5 -11.18 -6.66 -8.41
C LYS A 5 -10.68 -5.71 -7.32
N ASP A 6 -10.24 -6.26 -6.19
CA ASP A 6 -9.72 -5.48 -5.08
C ASP A 6 -8.41 -4.79 -5.46
N PHE A 7 -7.52 -5.51 -6.16
CA PHE A 7 -6.30 -4.94 -6.75
C PHE A 7 -6.58 -3.72 -7.62
N ILE A 8 -7.50 -3.86 -8.57
CA ILE A 8 -7.86 -2.78 -9.50
C ILE A 8 -8.45 -1.58 -8.76
N ALA A 9 -9.32 -1.82 -7.78
CA ALA A 9 -9.95 -0.76 -7.01
C ALA A 9 -8.91 0.02 -6.18
N ASN A 10 -7.96 -0.68 -5.55
CA ASN A 10 -6.93 -0.05 -4.74
C ASN A 10 -5.88 0.67 -5.59
N LEU A 11 -5.48 0.10 -6.74
CA LEU A 11 -4.60 0.77 -7.69
C LEU A 11 -5.19 2.13 -8.12
N LYS A 12 -6.48 2.15 -8.51
CA LYS A 12 -7.19 3.39 -8.85
C LYS A 12 -7.22 4.37 -7.70
N TYR A 13 -7.48 3.88 -6.49
CA TYR A 13 -7.54 4.68 -5.28
C TYR A 13 -6.20 5.37 -5.01
N TYR A 14 -5.11 4.62 -4.85
CA TYR A 14 -3.79 5.18 -4.54
C TYR A 14 -3.23 6.04 -5.67
N ARG A 15 -3.44 5.65 -6.94
CA ARG A 15 -3.08 6.51 -8.08
C ARG A 15 -3.79 7.86 -8.02
N SER A 16 -5.09 7.86 -7.69
CA SER A 16 -5.87 9.10 -7.59
C SER A 16 -5.46 9.93 -6.37
N GLN A 17 -5.10 9.30 -5.25
CA GLN A 17 -4.56 9.99 -4.07
C GLN A 17 -3.24 10.70 -4.34
N LYS A 18 -2.35 10.11 -5.18
CA LYS A 18 -1.15 10.81 -5.68
C LYS A 18 -1.42 11.86 -6.75
N GLY A 19 -2.66 12.00 -7.23
CA GLY A 19 -3.02 12.95 -8.29
C GLY A 19 -2.52 12.55 -9.69
N TYR A 20 -2.21 11.26 -9.89
CA TYR A 20 -1.65 10.80 -11.16
C TYR A 20 -2.74 10.39 -12.15
N SER A 21 -2.58 10.74 -13.43
CA SER A 21 -3.32 10.10 -14.51
C SER A 21 -2.77 8.68 -14.77
N GLN A 22 -3.51 7.84 -15.50
CA GLN A 22 -3.02 6.50 -15.90
C GLN A 22 -1.71 6.61 -16.69
N ALA A 23 -1.63 7.59 -17.62
CA ALA A 23 -0.42 7.85 -18.40
C ALA A 23 0.73 8.33 -17.53
N LYS A 24 0.46 9.19 -16.52
CA LYS A 24 1.51 9.67 -15.60
C LYS A 24 2.08 8.55 -14.75
N LEU A 25 1.23 7.65 -14.25
CA LEU A 25 1.70 6.47 -13.53
C LEU A 25 2.48 5.52 -14.45
N ALA A 26 2.05 5.34 -15.70
CA ALA A 26 2.78 4.51 -16.67
C ALA A 26 4.19 5.05 -16.94
N GLU A 27 4.30 6.37 -17.16
CA GLU A 27 5.57 7.07 -17.32
C GLU A 27 6.47 6.89 -16.09
N ALA A 28 5.94 7.13 -14.89
CA ALA A 28 6.69 7.02 -13.64
C ALA A 28 7.16 5.58 -13.34
N CYS A 29 6.36 4.57 -13.72
CA CYS A 29 6.75 3.17 -13.62
C CYS A 29 7.64 2.68 -14.77
N ASN A 30 7.98 3.55 -15.73
CA ASN A 30 8.70 3.22 -16.95
C ASN A 30 8.07 2.02 -17.70
N CYS A 31 6.75 2.05 -17.90
CA CYS A 31 6.01 1.04 -18.63
C CYS A 31 5.23 1.65 -19.81
N GLN A 32 4.70 0.81 -20.70
CA GLN A 32 4.00 1.30 -21.89
C GLN A 32 2.78 2.17 -21.50
N PRO A 33 2.48 3.26 -22.22
CA PRO A 33 1.43 4.22 -21.85
C PRO A 33 0.05 3.62 -21.59
N GLY A 34 -0.30 2.51 -22.26
CA GLY A 34 -1.58 1.82 -22.09
C GLY A 34 -1.60 0.78 -20.97
N THR A 35 -0.45 0.42 -20.39
CA THR A 35 -0.34 -0.70 -19.45
C THR A 35 -1.20 -0.50 -18.22
N ILE A 36 -1.09 0.66 -17.57
CA ILE A 36 -1.89 1.00 -16.37
C ILE A 36 -3.38 0.98 -16.69
N GLY A 37 -3.80 1.54 -17.84
CA GLY A 37 -5.20 1.53 -18.27
C GLY A 37 -5.73 0.11 -18.49
N CYS A 38 -4.96 -0.76 -19.16
CA CYS A 38 -5.33 -2.16 -19.33
C CYS A 38 -5.44 -2.92 -18.01
N ILE A 39 -4.57 -2.64 -17.04
CA ILE A 39 -4.66 -3.20 -15.68
C ILE A 39 -5.94 -2.71 -14.99
N GLU A 40 -6.18 -1.40 -15.00
CA GLU A 40 -7.34 -0.78 -14.34
C GLU A 40 -8.70 -1.13 -14.95
N CYS A 41 -8.71 -1.62 -16.19
CA CYS A 41 -9.88 -2.20 -16.86
C CYS A 41 -9.99 -3.72 -16.69
N GLY A 42 -9.04 -4.36 -16.01
CA GLY A 42 -9.02 -5.81 -15.80
C GLY A 42 -8.66 -6.64 -17.03
N ARG A 43 -8.12 -6.02 -18.09
CA ARG A 43 -7.69 -6.72 -19.31
C ARG A 43 -6.39 -7.49 -19.13
N GLN A 44 -5.55 -7.04 -18.18
CA GLN A 44 -4.31 -7.73 -17.82
C GLN A 44 -4.02 -7.56 -16.33
N PHE A 45 -3.12 -8.40 -15.82
CA PHE A 45 -2.56 -8.27 -14.48
C PHE A 45 -1.08 -7.85 -14.60
N PRO A 46 -0.55 -6.99 -13.71
CA PRO A 46 0.86 -6.61 -13.76
C PRO A 46 1.76 -7.83 -13.49
N SER A 47 2.99 -7.77 -14.01
CA SER A 47 4.05 -8.66 -13.53
C SER A 47 4.39 -8.31 -12.07
N PHE A 48 5.04 -9.24 -11.37
CA PHE A 48 5.52 -9.00 -10.01
C PHE A 48 6.45 -7.78 -9.95
N GLU A 49 7.36 -7.64 -10.91
CA GLU A 49 8.25 -6.48 -11.01
C GLU A 49 7.50 -5.15 -11.16
N LEU A 50 6.51 -5.10 -12.06
CA LEU A 50 5.70 -3.90 -12.25
C LEU A 50 4.87 -3.57 -11.00
N LEU A 51 4.43 -4.59 -10.25
CA LEU A 51 3.71 -4.40 -9.00
C LEU A 51 4.56 -3.65 -7.97
N PHE A 52 5.84 -4.03 -7.78
CA PHE A 52 6.74 -3.30 -6.89
C PHE A 52 7.04 -1.88 -7.39
N LYS A 53 7.28 -1.71 -8.70
CA LYS A 53 7.45 -0.36 -9.27
C LYS A 53 6.24 0.53 -9.00
N ILE A 54 5.03 0.00 -9.15
CA ILE A 54 3.79 0.72 -8.84
C ILE A 54 3.75 1.10 -7.36
N SER A 55 4.03 0.17 -6.44
CA SER A 55 3.99 0.47 -5.00
C SER A 55 5.02 1.52 -4.60
N ASP A 56 6.24 1.45 -5.17
CA ASP A 56 7.32 2.38 -4.90
C ASP A 56 6.96 3.79 -5.39
N VAL A 57 6.47 3.91 -6.64
CA VAL A 57 6.04 5.19 -7.24
C VAL A 57 4.86 5.80 -6.49
N LEU A 58 3.94 4.97 -5.99
CA LEU A 58 2.79 5.42 -5.22
C LEU A 58 3.12 5.64 -3.73
N GLU A 59 4.33 5.30 -3.28
CA GLU A 59 4.80 5.41 -1.90
C GLU A 59 3.92 4.63 -0.91
N ILE A 60 3.53 3.40 -1.26
CA ILE A 60 2.69 2.51 -0.45
C ILE A 60 3.37 1.15 -0.24
N ASN A 61 2.88 0.37 0.72
CA ASN A 61 3.29 -1.04 0.80
C ASN A 61 2.62 -1.83 -0.35
N PRO A 62 3.32 -2.76 -1.03
CA PRO A 62 2.71 -3.63 -2.04
C PRO A 62 1.43 -4.35 -1.58
N ALA A 63 1.34 -4.71 -0.30
CA ALA A 63 0.15 -5.35 0.28
C ALA A 63 -1.09 -4.45 0.22
N ASP A 64 -0.91 -3.13 0.26
CA ASP A 64 -2.00 -2.16 0.20
C ASP A 64 -2.74 -2.21 -1.14
N LEU A 65 -2.08 -2.68 -2.21
CA LEU A 65 -2.73 -2.94 -3.49
C LEU A 65 -3.78 -4.04 -3.37
N PHE A 66 -3.64 -5.03 -2.49
CA PHE A 66 -4.61 -6.12 -2.35
C PHE A 66 -5.57 -5.91 -1.19
N LEU A 67 -5.08 -5.40 -0.07
CA LEU A 67 -5.85 -5.10 1.11
C LEU A 67 -5.59 -3.66 1.50
N ARG A 68 -6.54 -2.78 1.20
CA ARG A 68 -6.39 -1.34 1.44
C ARG A 68 -6.01 -1.08 2.90
N ASN A 69 -4.96 -0.27 3.09
CA ASN A 69 -4.45 0.12 4.40
C ASN A 69 -3.99 -1.05 5.29
N ALA A 70 -3.61 -2.18 4.69
CA ALA A 70 -3.01 -3.30 5.42
C ALA A 70 -1.79 -2.87 6.23
N SER A 71 -0.97 -1.97 5.65
CA SER A 71 0.21 -1.42 6.32
C SER A 71 -0.15 -0.50 7.50
N ASN A 72 -1.23 0.27 7.39
CA ASN A 72 -1.68 1.14 8.48
C ASN A 72 -2.08 0.34 9.71
N SER A 73 -2.77 -0.80 9.56
CA SER A 73 -3.15 -1.63 10.70
C SER A 73 -1.94 -2.11 11.50
N LEU A 74 -0.85 -2.50 10.82
CA LEU A 74 0.40 -2.88 11.48
C LEU A 74 1.08 -1.68 12.16
N PHE A 75 1.09 -0.52 11.51
CA PHE A 75 1.67 0.69 12.07
C PHE A 75 0.92 1.15 13.32
N GLU A 76 -0.40 1.23 13.26
CA GLU A 76 -1.25 1.59 14.41
C GLU A 76 -1.12 0.56 15.53
N THR A 77 -1.12 -0.74 15.21
CA THR A 77 -0.89 -1.80 16.21
C THR A 77 0.46 -1.63 16.88
N ARG A 78 1.54 -1.42 16.12
CA ARG A 78 2.88 -1.18 16.66
C ARG A 78 2.91 0.07 17.53
N LYS A 79 2.25 1.15 17.11
CA LYS A 79 2.21 2.42 17.82
C LYS A 79 1.47 2.29 19.15
N ILE A 80 0.28 1.70 19.15
CA ILE A 80 -0.48 1.38 20.38
C ILE A 80 0.37 0.51 21.31
N MET A 81 0.98 -0.54 20.76
CA MET A 81 1.88 -1.41 21.53
C MET A 81 3.06 -0.62 22.09
N GLN A 82 3.71 0.28 21.35
CA GLN A 82 4.79 1.10 21.89
C GLN A 82 4.31 2.04 23.00
N ASP A 83 3.21 2.76 22.78
CA ASP A 83 2.72 3.77 23.72
C ASP A 83 2.21 3.13 25.03
N GLU A 84 1.45 2.05 24.96
CA GLU A 84 0.88 1.37 26.13
C GLU A 84 1.89 0.44 26.83
N PHE A 85 2.68 -0.31 26.08
CA PHE A 85 3.63 -1.27 26.65
C PHE A 85 4.84 -0.57 27.28
N VAL A 86 5.38 0.49 26.66
CA VAL A 86 6.51 1.22 27.25
C VAL A 86 6.07 1.87 28.56
N ALA A 87 4.90 2.51 28.59
CA ALA A 87 4.36 3.07 29.83
C ALA A 87 4.17 2.00 30.92
N TYR A 88 3.67 0.82 30.55
CA TYR A 88 3.55 -0.31 31.48
C TYR A 88 4.91 -0.79 32.02
N VAL A 89 5.90 -0.99 31.15
CA VAL A 89 7.24 -1.44 31.56
C VAL A 89 7.93 -0.39 32.42
N GLU A 90 7.82 0.89 32.06
CA GLU A 90 8.38 1.99 32.86
C GLU A 90 7.77 2.03 34.27
N ASN A 91 6.45 1.86 34.38
CA ASN A 91 5.78 1.79 35.67
C ASN A 91 6.21 0.54 36.45
N PHE A 92 6.28 -0.62 35.80
CA PHE A 92 6.73 -1.86 36.43
C PHE A 92 8.16 -1.74 36.96
N VAL A 93 9.08 -1.16 36.19
CA VAL A 93 10.47 -0.95 36.63
C VAL A 93 10.50 -0.02 37.85
N LYS A 94 9.77 1.11 37.82
CA LYS A 94 9.67 2.04 38.96
C LYS A 94 9.09 1.41 40.23
N GLU A 95 8.17 0.45 40.10
CA GLU A 95 7.52 -0.20 41.24
C GLU A 95 8.31 -1.39 41.81
N LYS A 96 9.18 -2.01 41.01
CA LYS A 96 9.86 -3.29 41.35
C LYS A 96 11.37 -3.17 41.58
N PHE A 97 12.00 -2.08 41.14
CA PHE A 97 13.43 -1.79 41.30
C PHE A 97 13.64 -0.36 41.80
#